data_AF-A0A1V2J2X6-F1
#
_entry.id   AF-A0A1V2J2X6-F1
#
_cell.length_a   1.000
_cell.length_b   1.000
_cell.length_c   1.000
_cell.angle_alpha   90.00
_cell.angle_beta   90.00
_cell.angle_gamma   90.00
#
_symmetry.space_group_name_H-M   'P 1'
#
loop_
_entity.id
_entity.type
_entity.pdbx_description
1 polymer ?
#
loop_
_entity_poly.entity_id
_entity_poly.type
_entity_poly.pdbx_seq_one_letter_code
_entity_poly.pdbx_strand_id
1 'polypeptide(L)'
;MSAVQGHWREVSEQTVATTITDKGYFSAALKGTRQVVIIVERKEDWASYFPSEDIVTAQEYLEQTRETETGKRVQVINLCRSYKYLGHGYYCSLLAEARGHKVIPSVRTISELTKKSLYGLALDDLDKTLDKALSHHLYSNTEGFTLTLYFGRTNIEPLQDLARQLFEAFPCPILLVDFKKNNGWHIEGVKSGVLHKLRDDQEDQFAHALDNFSRKIWRQPRSRRLARYDLAILHDPQEQLPPSNAKALDNFIRVGRGLGIDVELIERKDYSRLAEYDALLIRETTSVDNHTYRFAKKAESEGLVVMDDPASILRCTNKVYLTDLLNSHQLGMPATEILYKERPEDFERVGERLGFPLVLKIPDGCFSRGVIKVESQEALLKATAELFEHSVLLLAQEFFYTEYDWRIGVLNRKPIFACQYFMSKGHWQIYNHKAIGQAINGECRTLAVHEAPRAVVELAVKTANLIGDGLYGVDLKQSGDKVVVIEVNDNPNLDAGIEDAYLQDDLYGLVLEEFVRRLELKRQGQVW
;
A
#
# COMPACT_ATOMS: atom_id res chain seq x y z
N MET A 1 -26.92 -0.13 -62.13
CA MET A 1 -26.44 -1.20 -63.04
C MET A 1 -24.92 -1.11 -63.01
N SER A 2 -24.23 -1.96 -62.23
CA SER A 2 -23.74 -3.31 -62.63
C SER A 2 -22.83 -3.21 -63.85
N ALA A 3 -21.57 -3.67 -63.89
CA ALA A 3 -20.88 -4.66 -63.08
C ALA A 3 -19.36 -4.43 -63.18
N VAL A 4 -18.66 -4.34 -62.04
CA VAL A 4 -17.29 -4.86 -61.87
C VAL A 4 -17.24 -5.41 -60.43
N GLN A 5 -17.97 -6.51 -60.23
CA GLN A 5 -17.95 -7.32 -59.01
C GLN A 5 -17.40 -8.69 -59.38
N GLY A 6 -16.15 -8.93 -59.01
CA GLY A 6 -15.46 -10.20 -59.18
C GLY A 6 -13.96 -9.96 -59.02
N HIS A 7 -13.36 -10.51 -57.95
CA HIS A 7 -11.91 -10.53 -57.65
C HIS A 7 -11.35 -9.48 -56.67
N TRP A 8 -12.02 -9.25 -55.53
CA TRP A 8 -11.35 -8.67 -54.34
C TRP A 8 -11.69 -9.38 -53.02
N ARG A 9 -12.23 -10.62 -53.08
CA ARG A 9 -12.56 -11.43 -51.89
C ARG A 9 -11.63 -12.64 -51.64
N GLU A 10 -10.63 -12.89 -52.49
CA GLU A 10 -9.76 -14.08 -52.36
C GLU A 10 -8.35 -13.81 -51.84
N VAL A 11 -8.00 -12.58 -51.45
CA VAL A 11 -6.66 -12.28 -50.88
C VAL A 11 -6.72 -11.82 -49.42
N SER A 12 -7.91 -11.76 -48.81
CA SER A 12 -8.08 -11.30 -47.42
C SER A 12 -8.43 -12.42 -46.41
N GLU A 13 -8.53 -13.68 -46.82
CA GLU A 13 -8.93 -14.79 -45.93
C GLU A 13 -7.79 -15.77 -45.57
N GLN A 14 -6.53 -15.51 -45.97
CA GLN A 14 -5.41 -16.46 -45.73
C GLN A 14 -4.38 -16.05 -44.68
N THR A 15 -4.60 -15.00 -43.87
CA THR A 15 -3.62 -14.63 -42.82
C THR A 15 -4.19 -14.39 -41.43
N VAL A 16 -5.45 -14.75 -41.17
CA VAL A 16 -6.06 -14.63 -39.83
C VAL A 16 -6.98 -15.81 -39.55
N ALA A 17 -6.39 -16.97 -39.27
CA ALA A 17 -6.96 -18.05 -38.46
C ALA A 17 -6.08 -19.31 -38.56
N THR A 18 -5.01 -19.37 -37.78
CA THR A 18 -4.57 -20.67 -37.25
C THR A 18 -4.41 -20.50 -35.76
N THR A 19 -5.60 -20.41 -35.16
CA THR A 19 -5.89 -20.55 -33.76
C THR A 19 -5.10 -21.74 -33.23
N ILE A 20 -4.25 -21.49 -32.24
CA ILE A 20 -3.63 -22.49 -31.38
C ILE A 20 -4.77 -23.22 -30.66
N THR A 21 -5.32 -24.25 -31.28
CA THR A 21 -6.09 -25.28 -30.60
C THR A 21 -5.10 -26.27 -30.00
N ASP A 22 -4.41 -25.83 -28.94
CA ASP A 22 -3.74 -26.73 -28.04
C ASP A 22 -4.60 -26.84 -26.76
N LYS A 23 -5.69 -27.61 -26.88
CA LYS A 23 -6.55 -28.03 -25.75
C LYS A 23 -5.85 -29.11 -24.90
N GLY A 24 -4.57 -28.90 -24.58
CA GLY A 24 -3.71 -29.85 -23.89
C GLY A 24 -3.20 -29.40 -22.51
N TYR A 25 -3.37 -28.13 -22.11
CA TYR A 25 -2.80 -27.61 -20.85
C TYR A 25 -3.81 -27.18 -19.77
N PHE A 26 -5.10 -27.47 -19.95
CA PHE A 26 -6.13 -27.24 -18.92
C PHE A 26 -6.50 -28.53 -18.17
N SER A 27 -5.55 -29.06 -17.40
CA SER A 27 -5.77 -30.08 -16.36
C SER A 27 -4.42 -30.21 -15.62
N ALA A 28 -4.19 -29.73 -14.41
CA ALA A 28 -5.06 -29.61 -13.26
C ALA A 28 -4.74 -28.33 -12.48
N ALA A 29 -5.74 -27.50 -12.21
CA ALA A 29 -5.64 -26.47 -11.19
C ALA A 29 -5.53 -27.16 -9.83
N LEU A 30 -4.35 -27.13 -9.20
CA LEU A 30 -4.19 -27.46 -7.79
C LEU A 30 -4.98 -26.43 -6.98
N LYS A 31 -6.22 -26.78 -6.64
CA LYS A 31 -7.08 -26.05 -5.70
C LYS A 31 -6.33 -25.90 -4.37
N GLY A 32 -5.84 -24.71 -4.08
CA GLY A 32 -5.29 -24.41 -2.77
C GLY A 32 -6.39 -24.33 -1.71
N THR A 33 -6.67 -25.43 -1.03
CA THR A 33 -7.50 -25.44 0.17
C THR A 33 -6.76 -24.70 1.29
N ARG A 34 -7.33 -23.63 1.85
CA ARG A 34 -6.85 -23.04 3.12
C ARG A 34 -7.12 -24.08 4.22
N GLN A 35 -6.06 -24.60 4.80
CA GLN A 35 -6.15 -25.60 5.87
C GLN A 35 -5.74 -24.93 7.18
N VAL A 36 -6.61 -24.97 8.18
CA VAL A 36 -6.22 -24.64 9.55
C VAL A 36 -5.70 -25.93 10.18
N VAL A 37 -4.62 -25.83 10.95
CA VAL A 37 -4.08 -26.96 11.72
C VAL A 37 -3.99 -26.49 13.16
N ILE A 38 -4.72 -27.15 14.04
CA ILE A 38 -4.71 -26.87 15.47
C ILE A 38 -3.75 -27.86 16.12
N ILE A 39 -2.66 -27.34 16.67
CA ILE A 39 -1.66 -28.15 17.36
C ILE A 39 -1.96 -28.12 18.85
N VAL A 40 -2.20 -29.29 19.42
CA VAL A 40 -2.32 -29.50 20.87
C VAL A 40 -1.23 -30.44 21.35
N GLU A 41 -0.86 -30.37 22.63
CA GLU A 41 0.11 -31.34 23.16
C GLU A 41 -0.55 -32.69 23.47
N ARG A 42 -1.81 -32.67 23.92
CA ARG A 42 -2.64 -33.86 24.11
C ARG A 42 -4.02 -33.63 23.49
N LYS A 43 -4.59 -34.64 22.82
CA LYS A 43 -5.93 -34.54 22.22
C LYS A 43 -7.04 -34.31 23.27
N GLU A 44 -6.82 -34.75 24.50
CA GLU A 44 -7.68 -34.51 25.67
C GLU A 44 -7.89 -33.02 25.96
N ASP A 45 -6.89 -32.17 25.68
CA ASP A 45 -6.98 -30.71 25.88
C ASP A 45 -8.03 -30.07 24.96
N TRP A 46 -8.47 -30.80 23.94
CA TRP A 46 -9.49 -30.37 23.00
C TRP A 46 -10.86 -31.01 23.26
N ALA A 47 -11.00 -31.88 24.27
CA ALA A 47 -12.18 -32.73 24.42
C ALA A 47 -13.50 -31.96 24.63
N SER A 48 -13.45 -30.76 25.23
CA SER A 48 -14.60 -29.86 25.42
C SER A 48 -15.07 -29.18 24.13
N TYR A 49 -14.28 -29.25 23.06
CA TYR A 49 -14.56 -28.59 21.78
C TYR A 49 -15.00 -29.61 20.73
N PHE A 50 -15.90 -29.22 19.82
CA PHE A 50 -16.40 -30.13 18.78
C PHE A 50 -15.24 -30.77 18.00
N PRO A 51 -15.34 -32.08 17.66
CA PRO A 51 -14.29 -32.77 16.92
C PRO A 51 -14.06 -32.08 15.58
N SER A 52 -12.83 -31.64 15.36
CA SER A 52 -12.38 -31.06 14.10
C SER A 52 -11.39 -32.02 13.45
N GLU A 53 -11.53 -32.26 12.14
CA GLU A 53 -10.57 -33.07 11.36
C GLU A 53 -9.17 -32.41 11.26
N ASP A 54 -9.05 -31.16 11.73
CA ASP A 54 -7.87 -30.30 11.62
C ASP A 54 -6.98 -30.30 12.89
N ILE A 55 -7.21 -31.20 13.84
CA ILE A 55 -6.42 -31.28 15.08
C ILE A 55 -5.27 -32.29 14.91
N VAL A 56 -4.07 -31.86 15.28
CA VAL A 56 -2.88 -32.70 15.34
C VAL A 56 -2.19 -32.52 16.69
N THR A 57 -1.54 -33.58 17.17
CA THR A 57 -0.65 -33.44 18.33
C THR A 57 0.66 -32.78 17.93
N ALA A 58 1.33 -32.15 18.88
CA ALA A 58 2.66 -31.58 18.68
C ALA A 58 3.63 -32.64 18.13
N GLN A 59 3.61 -33.85 18.68
CA GLN A 59 4.45 -34.95 18.21
C GLN A 59 4.13 -35.33 16.76
N GLU A 60 2.85 -35.57 16.42
CA GLU A 60 2.43 -35.88 15.05
C GLU A 60 2.85 -34.76 14.06
N TYR A 61 2.77 -33.49 14.46
CA TYR A 61 3.15 -32.37 13.61
C TYR A 61 4.67 -32.25 13.38
N LEU A 62 5.47 -32.56 14.40
CA LEU A 62 6.94 -32.57 14.31
C LEU A 62 7.44 -33.74 13.44
N GLU A 63 6.83 -34.93 13.60
CA GLU A 63 7.19 -36.16 12.88
C GLU A 63 6.66 -36.20 11.45
N GLN A 64 5.63 -35.41 11.13
CA GLN A 64 5.09 -35.32 9.77
C GLN A 64 6.15 -34.80 8.79
N THR A 65 6.62 -35.71 7.93
CA THR A 65 7.39 -35.38 6.73
C THR A 65 6.41 -35.07 5.61
N ARG A 66 5.76 -33.91 5.66
CA ARG A 66 4.94 -33.46 4.53
C ARG A 66 5.87 -32.96 3.44
N GLU A 67 5.89 -33.67 2.31
CA GLU A 67 6.30 -33.06 1.04
C GLU A 67 5.48 -31.78 0.87
N THR A 68 6.14 -30.69 0.48
CA THR A 68 5.52 -29.39 0.31
C THR A 68 4.42 -29.54 -0.74
N GLU A 69 3.18 -29.80 -0.34
CA GLU A 69 2.05 -29.88 -1.26
C GLU A 69 1.85 -28.49 -1.85
N THR A 70 2.46 -28.28 -3.00
CA THR A 70 2.45 -27.03 -3.75
C THR A 70 1.01 -26.58 -3.94
N GLY A 71 0.60 -25.52 -3.23
CA GLY A 71 -0.69 -24.87 -3.40
C GLY A 71 -1.54 -24.69 -2.14
N LYS A 72 -1.30 -25.38 -1.02
CA LYS A 72 -2.12 -25.22 0.20
C LYS A 72 -1.56 -24.14 1.13
N ARG A 73 -2.32 -23.06 1.38
CA ARG A 73 -2.01 -22.07 2.43
C ARG A 73 -2.43 -22.67 3.78
N VAL A 74 -1.45 -23.03 4.62
CA VAL A 74 -1.71 -23.64 5.94
C VAL A 74 -1.55 -22.58 7.04
N GLN A 75 -2.56 -22.48 7.90
CA GLN A 75 -2.51 -21.66 9.11
C GLN A 75 -2.44 -22.57 10.33
N VAL A 76 -1.43 -22.37 11.16
CA VAL A 76 -1.18 -23.18 12.35
C VAL A 76 -1.57 -22.40 13.59
N ILE A 77 -2.53 -22.91 14.35
CA ILE A 77 -2.86 -22.41 15.69
C ILE A 77 -2.18 -23.34 16.68
N ASN A 78 -1.08 -22.88 17.26
CA ASN A 78 -0.32 -23.64 18.23
C ASN A 78 -0.89 -23.35 19.63
N LEU A 79 -1.44 -24.39 20.25
CA LEU A 79 -2.07 -24.38 21.58
C LEU A 79 -1.34 -25.35 22.53
N CYS A 80 -0.06 -25.60 22.30
CA CYS A 80 0.75 -26.43 23.19
C CYS A 80 0.74 -25.90 24.64
N ARG A 81 0.94 -26.80 25.60
CA ARG A 81 0.90 -26.45 27.03
C ARG A 81 2.11 -25.62 27.47
N SER A 82 3.17 -25.59 26.66
CA SER A 82 4.38 -24.81 26.94
C SER A 82 5.10 -24.38 25.67
N TYR A 83 5.57 -23.12 25.67
CA TYR A 83 6.43 -22.53 24.63
C TYR A 83 7.88 -22.33 25.09
N LYS A 84 8.32 -23.05 26.13
CA LYS A 84 9.72 -22.99 26.59
C LYS A 84 10.69 -23.25 25.43
N TYR A 85 11.83 -22.57 25.46
CA TYR A 85 12.91 -22.80 24.49
C TYR A 85 13.28 -24.29 24.47
N LEU A 86 13.44 -24.85 23.27
CA LEU A 86 13.65 -26.29 23.01
C LEU A 86 12.49 -27.21 23.44
N GLY A 87 11.30 -26.67 23.75
CA GLY A 87 10.09 -27.44 24.02
C GLY A 87 9.24 -27.70 22.77
N HIS A 88 8.24 -28.58 22.89
CA HIS A 88 7.34 -28.95 21.79
C HIS A 88 6.67 -27.74 21.12
N GLY A 89 6.10 -26.82 21.90
CA GLY A 89 5.44 -25.63 21.36
C GLY A 89 6.40 -24.72 20.59
N TYR A 90 7.65 -24.58 21.05
CA TYR A 90 8.68 -23.80 20.36
C TYR A 90 9.05 -24.43 19.01
N TYR A 91 9.32 -25.73 18.98
CA TYR A 91 9.67 -26.43 17.75
C TYR A 91 8.51 -26.49 16.75
N CYS A 92 7.27 -26.60 17.22
CA CYS A 92 6.10 -26.57 16.33
C CYS A 92 5.99 -25.24 15.58
N SER A 93 6.17 -24.10 16.27
CA SER A 93 6.17 -22.80 15.62
C SER A 93 7.37 -22.62 14.69
N LEU A 94 8.56 -23.06 15.09
CA LEU A 94 9.77 -22.98 14.26
C LEU A 94 9.65 -23.80 12.96
N LEU A 95 9.18 -25.04 13.05
CA LEU A 95 8.96 -25.88 11.88
C LEU A 95 7.80 -25.39 11.02
N ALA A 96 6.76 -24.80 11.61
CA ALA A 96 5.69 -24.18 10.84
C ALA A 96 6.20 -23.02 9.98
N GLU A 97 7.03 -22.13 10.55
CA GLU A 97 7.67 -21.04 9.80
C GLU A 97 8.59 -21.56 8.70
N ALA A 98 9.41 -22.57 9.00
CA ALA A 98 10.30 -23.20 8.00
C ALA A 98 9.54 -23.87 6.84
N ARG A 99 8.30 -24.33 7.10
CA ARG A 99 7.39 -24.90 6.09
C ARG A 99 6.58 -23.84 5.33
N GLY A 100 6.76 -22.54 5.63
CA GLY A 100 5.98 -21.45 5.04
C GLY A 100 4.53 -21.38 5.54
N HIS A 101 4.22 -22.04 6.66
CA HIS A 101 2.89 -21.96 7.28
C HIS A 101 2.78 -20.67 8.12
N LYS A 102 1.59 -20.06 8.15
CA LYS A 102 1.32 -18.91 9.02
C LYS A 102 1.00 -19.44 10.43
N VAL A 103 1.91 -19.31 11.38
CA VAL A 103 1.74 -19.84 12.75
C VAL A 103 1.43 -18.75 13.78
N ILE A 104 0.57 -19.09 14.74
CA ILE A 104 0.29 -18.27 15.92
C ILE A 104 0.38 -19.13 17.20
N PRO A 105 1.20 -18.77 18.21
CA PRO A 105 2.19 -17.68 18.19
C PRO A 105 3.43 -18.03 17.33
N SER A 106 4.07 -17.00 16.76
CA SER A 106 5.35 -17.12 16.04
C SER A 106 6.52 -17.36 17.01
N VAL A 107 7.66 -17.83 16.51
CA VAL A 107 8.89 -18.00 17.31
C VAL A 107 9.33 -16.67 17.91
N ARG A 108 9.19 -15.59 17.14
CA ARG A 108 9.44 -14.22 17.59
C ARG A 108 8.54 -13.86 18.78
N THR A 109 7.22 -14.04 18.64
CA THR A 109 6.25 -13.74 19.70
C THR A 109 6.50 -14.56 20.97
N ILE A 110 6.89 -15.84 20.84
CA ILE A 110 7.26 -16.69 21.97
C ILE A 110 8.48 -16.12 22.71
N SER A 111 9.54 -15.75 21.96
CA SER A 111 10.76 -15.18 22.53
C SER A 111 10.50 -13.85 23.22
N GLU A 112 9.69 -13.01 22.58
CA GLU A 112 9.25 -11.73 23.11
C GLU A 112 8.50 -11.94 24.44
N LEU A 113 7.48 -12.81 24.49
CA LEU A 113 6.65 -13.04 25.70
C LEU A 113 7.43 -13.60 26.89
N THR A 114 8.61 -14.17 26.64
CA THR A 114 9.50 -14.70 27.67
C THR A 114 10.41 -13.62 28.29
N LYS A 115 10.65 -12.50 27.59
CA LYS A 115 11.62 -11.46 28.00
C LYS A 115 10.92 -10.16 28.42
N LYS A 116 10.74 -9.98 29.73
CA LYS A 116 10.11 -8.78 30.32
C LYS A 116 10.74 -7.44 29.90
N SER A 117 12.03 -7.42 29.54
CA SER A 117 12.78 -6.20 29.21
C SER A 117 12.50 -5.62 27.82
N LEU A 118 11.76 -6.33 26.95
CA LEU A 118 11.61 -5.95 25.54
C LEU A 118 10.37 -5.09 25.25
N TYR A 119 9.50 -4.83 26.23
CA TYR A 119 8.17 -4.25 26.00
C TYR A 119 7.92 -2.87 26.62
N GLY A 120 8.83 -2.34 27.45
CA GLY A 120 8.60 -1.07 28.15
C GLY A 120 8.14 0.06 27.23
N LEU A 121 8.83 0.25 26.10
CA LEU A 121 8.52 1.30 25.12
C LEU A 121 7.20 1.11 24.35
N ALA A 122 6.74 -0.13 24.15
CA ALA A 122 5.49 -0.41 23.41
C ALA A 122 4.24 -0.37 24.31
N LEU A 123 4.44 -0.52 25.63
CA LEU A 123 3.36 -0.53 26.63
C LEU A 123 3.11 0.85 27.24
N ASP A 124 4.10 1.75 27.25
CA ASP A 124 3.96 3.11 27.80
C ASP A 124 2.85 3.95 27.11
N ASP A 125 2.62 3.74 25.80
CA ASP A 125 1.53 4.40 25.07
C ASP A 125 0.14 3.80 25.38
N LEU A 126 0.10 2.54 25.87
CA LEU A 126 -1.13 1.84 26.24
C LEU A 126 -1.64 2.21 27.63
N ASP A 127 -0.75 2.62 28.53
CA ASP A 127 -1.09 3.01 29.91
C ASP A 127 -2.03 4.23 29.94
N LYS A 128 -1.86 5.18 29.02
CA LYS A 128 -2.78 6.33 28.87
C LYS A 128 -4.19 5.92 28.44
N THR A 129 -4.30 4.88 27.62
CA THR A 129 -5.58 4.32 27.16
C THR A 129 -6.26 3.55 28.30
N LEU A 130 -5.47 2.88 29.14
CA LEU A 130 -5.90 2.10 30.28
C LEU A 130 -6.50 2.97 31.40
N ASP A 131 -5.87 4.09 31.74
CA ASP A 131 -6.41 5.03 32.74
C ASP A 131 -7.77 5.61 32.32
N LYS A 132 -7.94 5.94 31.03
CA LYS A 132 -9.20 6.42 30.48
C LYS A 132 -10.28 5.33 30.52
N ALA A 133 -9.94 4.11 30.13
CA ALA A 133 -10.88 2.98 30.08
C ALA A 133 -11.35 2.51 31.47
N LEU A 134 -10.51 2.63 32.50
CA LEU A 134 -10.80 2.17 33.86
C LEU A 134 -11.37 3.24 34.80
N SER A 135 -11.40 4.51 34.38
CA SER A 135 -11.87 5.66 35.17
C SER A 135 -13.30 5.52 35.74
N HIS A 136 -14.15 4.67 35.14
CA HIS A 136 -15.53 4.42 35.56
C HIS A 136 -15.90 2.93 35.71
N HIS A 137 -14.91 2.03 35.76
CA HIS A 137 -15.16 0.57 35.83
C HIS A 137 -15.03 0.00 37.25
N LEU A 138 -15.64 -1.16 37.50
CA LEU A 138 -15.63 -1.91 38.78
C LEU A 138 -14.22 -2.21 39.34
N TYR A 139 -13.19 -2.19 38.49
CA TYR A 139 -11.79 -2.44 38.88
C TYR A 139 -11.07 -1.20 39.42
N SER A 140 -11.70 -0.01 39.36
CA SER A 140 -11.13 1.27 39.83
C SER A 140 -10.59 1.22 41.28
N ASN A 141 -11.17 0.38 42.14
CA ASN A 141 -10.80 0.22 43.56
C ASN A 141 -9.85 -0.96 43.84
N THR A 142 -9.31 -1.63 42.82
CA THR A 142 -8.36 -2.76 42.99
C THR A 142 -6.90 -2.29 42.87
N GLU A 143 -6.00 -2.98 43.58
CA GLU A 143 -4.54 -2.71 43.53
C GLU A 143 -3.87 -3.33 42.28
N GLY A 144 -4.54 -4.30 41.66
CA GLY A 144 -4.11 -4.98 40.45
C GLY A 144 -5.08 -6.10 40.07
N PHE A 145 -5.05 -6.53 38.81
CA PHE A 145 -5.82 -7.67 38.31
C PHE A 145 -5.14 -8.30 37.09
N THR A 146 -5.46 -9.57 36.80
CA THR A 146 -5.01 -10.24 35.58
C THR A 146 -6.17 -10.35 34.60
N LEU A 147 -5.99 -9.83 33.39
CA LEU A 147 -6.94 -9.98 32.30
C LEU A 147 -6.53 -11.14 31.39
N THR A 148 -7.48 -12.03 31.09
CA THR A 148 -7.28 -13.06 30.06
C THR A 148 -7.88 -12.58 28.75
N LEU A 149 -7.11 -12.62 27.68
CA LEU A 149 -7.54 -12.26 26.33
C LEU A 149 -7.52 -13.51 25.44
N TYR A 150 -8.53 -13.64 24.60
CA TYR A 150 -8.62 -14.70 23.61
C TYR A 150 -8.62 -14.09 22.22
N PHE A 151 -7.56 -14.31 21.44
CA PHE A 151 -7.42 -13.74 20.09
C PHE A 151 -7.71 -12.23 20.03
N GLY A 152 -7.25 -11.47 21.04
CA GLY A 152 -7.47 -10.01 21.15
C GLY A 152 -8.87 -9.59 21.60
N ARG A 153 -9.68 -10.50 22.13
CA ARG A 153 -11.01 -10.20 22.69
C ARG A 153 -11.05 -10.33 24.20
N THR A 154 -11.92 -9.53 24.79
CA THR A 154 -12.26 -9.54 26.21
C THR A 154 -13.75 -9.26 26.39
N ASN A 155 -14.34 -9.73 27.48
CA ASN A 155 -15.73 -9.42 27.85
C ASN A 155 -15.85 -8.06 28.56
N ILE A 156 -14.75 -7.36 28.80
CA ILE A 156 -14.72 -6.03 29.39
C ILE A 156 -14.71 -5.00 28.25
N GLU A 157 -15.88 -4.48 27.89
CA GLU A 157 -16.08 -3.58 26.76
C GLU A 157 -15.10 -2.38 26.73
N PRO A 158 -14.84 -1.66 27.84
CA PRO A 158 -13.87 -0.56 27.84
C PRO A 158 -12.42 -0.97 27.52
N LEU A 159 -12.06 -2.24 27.76
CA LEU A 159 -10.72 -2.77 27.51
C LEU A 159 -10.61 -3.48 26.16
N GLN A 160 -11.66 -3.50 25.34
CA GLN A 160 -11.63 -4.20 24.06
C GLN A 160 -10.64 -3.59 23.05
N ASP A 161 -10.47 -2.26 23.06
CA ASP A 161 -9.44 -1.61 22.23
C ASP A 161 -8.03 -1.94 22.71
N LEU A 162 -7.82 -1.99 24.02
CA LEU A 162 -6.55 -2.41 24.61
C LEU A 162 -6.26 -3.89 24.30
N ALA A 163 -7.26 -4.76 24.41
CA ALA A 163 -7.16 -6.17 24.09
C ALA A 163 -6.73 -6.41 22.63
N ARG A 164 -7.28 -5.61 21.71
CA ARG A 164 -6.90 -5.63 20.30
C ARG A 164 -5.45 -5.19 20.11
N GLN A 165 -5.04 -4.07 20.70
CA GLN A 165 -3.66 -3.57 20.60
C GLN A 165 -2.64 -4.54 21.20
N LEU A 166 -2.96 -5.17 22.32
CA LEU A 166 -2.09 -6.18 22.95
C LEU A 166 -1.94 -7.45 22.11
N PHE A 167 -3.00 -7.87 21.42
CA PHE A 167 -2.92 -9.00 20.50
C PHE A 167 -2.18 -8.65 19.20
N GLU A 168 -2.28 -7.41 18.73
CA GLU A 168 -1.48 -6.90 17.60
C GLU A 168 0.01 -6.87 17.94
N ALA A 169 0.37 -6.43 19.15
CA ALA A 169 1.74 -6.44 19.65
C ALA A 169 2.25 -7.88 19.90
N PHE A 170 1.40 -8.74 20.48
CA PHE A 170 1.74 -10.13 20.83
C PHE A 170 0.73 -11.11 20.27
N PRO A 171 0.82 -11.49 18.98
CA PRO A 171 -0.11 -12.45 18.37
C PRO A 171 -0.01 -13.83 19.04
N CYS A 172 -0.87 -14.08 20.03
CA CYS A 172 -0.91 -15.31 20.81
C CYS A 172 -2.37 -15.68 21.08
N PRO A 173 -2.79 -16.95 20.93
CA PRO A 173 -4.18 -17.37 21.06
C PRO A 173 -4.81 -17.00 22.40
N ILE A 174 -4.02 -17.15 23.48
CA ILE A 174 -4.42 -16.83 24.84
C ILE A 174 -3.33 -15.96 25.45
N LEU A 175 -3.67 -14.74 25.84
CA LEU A 175 -2.78 -13.84 26.58
C LEU A 175 -3.29 -13.63 28.01
N LEU A 176 -2.36 -13.57 28.94
CA LEU A 176 -2.58 -13.17 30.32
C LEU A 176 -1.83 -11.86 30.55
N VAL A 177 -2.57 -10.83 30.92
CA VAL A 177 -2.05 -9.47 31.08
C VAL A 177 -2.21 -9.08 32.54
N ASP A 178 -1.10 -8.91 33.25
CA ASP A 178 -1.07 -8.51 34.64
C ASP A 178 -1.05 -6.99 34.73
N PHE A 179 -2.03 -6.40 35.41
CA PHE A 179 -2.15 -4.96 35.64
C PHE A 179 -1.91 -4.62 37.11
N LYS A 180 -1.25 -3.49 37.35
CA LYS A 180 -0.98 -2.97 38.70
C LYS A 180 -1.20 -1.47 38.76
N LYS A 181 -1.72 -0.99 39.90
CA LYS A 181 -2.01 0.43 40.13
C LYS A 181 -0.93 1.07 40.99
N ASN A 182 -0.09 1.93 40.41
CA ASN A 182 0.98 2.69 41.08
C ASN A 182 1.03 4.12 40.50
N ASN A 183 0.39 5.11 41.13
CA ASN A 183 0.19 6.49 40.60
C ASN A 183 -0.57 6.59 39.24
N GLY A 184 -0.92 5.45 38.65
CA GLY A 184 -1.68 5.25 37.41
C GLY A 184 -1.80 3.73 37.18
N TRP A 185 -2.62 3.30 36.22
CA TRP A 185 -2.65 1.90 35.82
C TRP A 185 -1.51 1.58 34.86
N HIS A 186 -0.77 0.51 35.14
CA HIS A 186 0.34 0.04 34.32
C HIS A 186 0.27 -1.46 34.07
N ILE A 187 0.77 -1.89 32.92
CA ILE A 187 0.94 -3.31 32.59
C ILE A 187 2.21 -3.85 33.23
N GLU A 188 2.08 -4.71 34.26
CA GLU A 188 3.19 -5.34 34.96
C GLU A 188 3.82 -6.49 34.15
N GLY A 189 3.03 -7.13 33.29
CA GLY A 189 3.55 -8.15 32.39
C GLY A 189 2.51 -8.77 31.47
N VAL A 190 2.98 -9.30 30.36
CA VAL A 190 2.19 -10.07 29.40
C VAL A 190 2.79 -11.46 29.28
N LYS A 191 1.95 -12.50 29.38
CA LYS A 191 2.35 -13.91 29.33
C LYS A 191 1.41 -14.68 28.41
N SER A 192 1.88 -15.78 27.84
CA SER A 192 1.00 -16.73 27.14
C SER A 192 0.15 -17.53 28.14
N GLY A 193 -1.15 -17.63 27.89
CA GLY A 193 -2.05 -18.55 28.58
C GLY A 193 -2.00 -19.96 28.00
N VAL A 194 -2.69 -20.91 28.66
CA VAL A 194 -2.74 -22.32 28.26
C VAL A 194 -4.18 -22.83 28.28
N LEU A 195 -4.55 -23.60 27.27
CA LEU A 195 -5.92 -24.05 27.04
C LEU A 195 -6.47 -24.90 28.21
N HIS A 196 -5.70 -25.89 28.66
CA HIS A 196 -6.11 -26.81 29.73
C HIS A 196 -6.29 -26.18 31.13
N LYS A 197 -6.03 -24.88 31.30
CA LYS A 197 -6.27 -24.15 32.56
C LYS A 197 -7.47 -23.21 32.49
N LEU A 198 -8.16 -23.16 31.36
CA LEU A 198 -9.41 -22.41 31.27
C LEU A 198 -10.48 -23.12 32.10
N ARG A 199 -11.32 -22.32 32.75
CA ARG A 199 -12.55 -22.79 33.41
C ARG A 199 -13.68 -22.86 32.39
N ASP A 200 -14.78 -23.53 32.70
CA ASP A 200 -15.95 -23.68 31.81
C ASP A 200 -16.42 -22.33 31.20
N ASP A 201 -16.52 -21.26 32.02
CA ASP A 201 -16.91 -19.91 31.57
C ASP A 201 -15.92 -19.28 30.58
N GLN A 202 -14.64 -19.66 30.69
CA GLN A 202 -13.54 -19.22 29.86
C GLN A 202 -13.36 -20.09 28.61
N GLU A 203 -13.69 -21.38 28.70
CA GLU A 203 -13.70 -22.30 27.56
C GLU A 203 -14.73 -21.86 26.53
N ASP A 204 -15.93 -21.44 26.96
CA ASP A 204 -16.96 -20.88 26.09
C ASP A 204 -16.51 -19.58 25.43
N GLN A 205 -15.86 -18.68 26.19
CA GLN A 205 -15.32 -17.43 25.65
C GLN A 205 -14.20 -17.68 24.63
N PHE A 206 -13.32 -18.63 24.93
CA PHE A 206 -12.28 -19.07 24.00
C PHE A 206 -12.89 -19.72 22.77
N ALA A 207 -13.90 -20.58 22.91
CA ALA A 207 -14.62 -21.19 21.79
C ALA A 207 -15.26 -20.13 20.91
N HIS A 208 -15.91 -19.12 21.48
CA HIS A 208 -16.48 -18.00 20.73
C HIS A 208 -15.40 -17.12 20.09
N ALA A 209 -14.29 -16.86 20.77
CA ALA A 209 -13.19 -16.08 20.21
C ALA A 209 -12.47 -16.83 19.09
N LEU A 210 -12.26 -18.13 19.26
CA LEU A 210 -11.72 -19.05 18.26
C LEU A 210 -12.69 -19.20 17.10
N ASP A 211 -14.00 -19.36 17.34
CA ASP A 211 -15.03 -19.43 16.29
C ASP A 211 -15.14 -18.09 15.57
N ASN A 212 -14.97 -16.94 16.23
CA ASN A 212 -14.92 -15.65 15.54
C ASN A 212 -13.60 -15.43 14.79
N PHE A 213 -12.47 -15.80 15.37
CA PHE A 213 -11.15 -15.73 14.74
C PHE A 213 -11.10 -16.66 13.54
N SER A 214 -11.55 -17.90 13.74
CA SER A 214 -11.74 -18.90 12.70
C SER A 214 -12.84 -18.50 11.73
N ARG A 215 -13.99 -17.91 12.07
CA ARG A 215 -15.01 -17.34 11.12
C ARG A 215 -14.54 -16.10 10.38
N LYS A 216 -13.61 -15.32 10.94
CA LYS A 216 -12.88 -14.27 10.20
C LYS A 216 -11.95 -14.92 9.17
N ILE A 217 -11.38 -16.08 9.48
CA ILE A 217 -10.60 -16.95 8.58
C ILE A 217 -11.51 -17.82 7.67
N TRP A 218 -12.72 -18.14 8.13
CA TRP A 218 -13.80 -19.00 7.62
C TRP A 218 -15.00 -18.11 7.25
N ARG A 219 -14.74 -16.97 6.60
CA ARG A 219 -15.63 -16.61 5.51
C ARG A 219 -15.60 -17.82 4.58
N GLN A 220 -16.59 -18.71 4.70
CA GLN A 220 -17.05 -19.41 3.52
C GLN A 220 -17.62 -18.31 2.64
N PRO A 221 -16.99 -17.97 1.51
CA PRO A 221 -17.74 -17.27 0.49
C PRO A 221 -18.80 -18.29 0.07
N ARG A 222 -20.08 -17.94 0.18
CA ARG A 222 -21.08 -18.50 -0.75
C ARG A 222 -20.44 -18.45 -2.13
N SER A 223 -20.03 -19.62 -2.64
CA SER A 223 -19.25 -19.84 -3.87
C SER A 223 -18.80 -18.56 -4.57
N ARG A 224 -17.77 -17.89 -4.05
CA ARG A 224 -17.08 -16.80 -4.75
C ARG A 224 -15.66 -17.28 -4.95
N ARG A 225 -15.19 -17.22 -6.19
CA ARG A 225 -13.82 -17.55 -6.60
C ARG A 225 -12.84 -17.15 -5.49
N LEU A 226 -12.09 -18.11 -4.95
CA LEU A 226 -11.04 -17.84 -3.97
C LEU A 226 -10.08 -16.82 -4.59
N ALA A 227 -9.99 -15.64 -3.98
CA ALA A 227 -8.94 -14.72 -4.34
C ALA A 227 -7.59 -15.39 -4.04
N ARG A 228 -6.71 -15.37 -5.03
CA ARG A 228 -5.35 -15.89 -5.00
C ARG A 228 -4.42 -15.00 -4.17
N TYR A 229 -4.72 -13.72 -4.09
CA TYR A 229 -3.92 -12.69 -3.41
C TYR A 229 -4.81 -11.71 -2.64
N ASP A 230 -4.30 -11.19 -1.53
CA ASP A 230 -4.95 -10.19 -0.70
C ASP A 230 -4.21 -8.84 -0.90
N LEU A 231 -4.88 -7.80 -1.42
CA LEU A 231 -4.30 -6.50 -1.74
C LEU A 231 -4.96 -5.40 -0.90
N ALA A 232 -4.16 -4.62 -0.20
CA ALA A 232 -4.61 -3.43 0.51
C ALA A 232 -4.52 -2.19 -0.40
N ILE A 233 -5.56 -1.37 -0.42
CA ILE A 233 -5.51 -0.01 -0.96
C ILE A 233 -5.58 0.99 0.19
N LEU A 234 -4.48 1.70 0.46
CA LEU A 234 -4.47 2.80 1.42
C LEU A 234 -5.18 4.02 0.83
N HIS A 235 -6.18 4.54 1.54
CA HIS A 235 -6.90 5.75 1.16
C HIS A 235 -7.32 6.57 2.39
N ASP A 236 -7.56 7.86 2.20
CA ASP A 236 -8.23 8.73 3.18
C ASP A 236 -9.58 9.20 2.61
N PRO A 237 -10.72 8.73 3.16
CA PRO A 237 -12.05 9.19 2.76
C PRO A 237 -12.29 10.70 2.93
N GLN A 238 -11.49 11.39 3.75
CA GLN A 238 -11.61 12.82 4.03
C GLN A 238 -10.70 13.69 3.15
N GLU A 239 -9.81 13.08 2.37
CA GLU A 239 -8.94 13.80 1.44
C GLU A 239 -9.77 14.49 0.35
N GLN A 240 -9.51 15.79 0.13
CA GLN A 240 -10.30 16.60 -0.80
C GLN A 240 -9.94 16.34 -2.27
N LEU A 241 -8.67 16.04 -2.54
CA LEU A 241 -8.15 15.79 -3.88
C LEU A 241 -7.40 14.44 -3.87
N PRO A 242 -8.11 13.32 -3.65
CA PRO A 242 -7.48 12.03 -3.61
C PRO A 242 -6.97 11.65 -5.01
N PRO A 243 -5.89 10.88 -5.10
CA PRO A 243 -5.36 10.31 -6.35
C PRO A 243 -6.40 9.45 -7.10
N SER A 244 -7.37 8.87 -6.40
CA SER A 244 -8.47 8.12 -7.00
C SER A 244 -9.79 8.44 -6.31
N ASN A 245 -10.79 8.78 -7.10
CA ASN A 245 -12.15 9.01 -6.63
C ASN A 245 -12.83 7.70 -6.18
N ALA A 246 -13.94 7.83 -5.43
CA ALA A 246 -14.65 6.68 -4.87
C ALA A 246 -15.06 5.64 -5.93
N LYS A 247 -15.46 6.09 -7.13
CA LYS A 247 -15.85 5.20 -8.23
C LYS A 247 -14.65 4.42 -8.79
N ALA A 248 -13.47 5.03 -8.85
CA ALA A 248 -12.24 4.34 -9.20
C ALA A 248 -11.88 3.26 -8.16
N LEU A 249 -12.01 3.55 -6.86
CA LEU A 249 -11.81 2.56 -5.79
C LEU A 249 -12.80 1.38 -5.91
N ASP A 250 -14.07 1.65 -6.20
CA ASP A 250 -15.06 0.61 -6.47
C ASP A 250 -14.71 -0.24 -7.71
N ASN A 251 -14.17 0.40 -8.75
CA ASN A 251 -13.69 -0.29 -9.95
C ASN A 251 -12.49 -1.20 -9.63
N PHE A 252 -11.52 -0.74 -8.85
CA PHE A 252 -10.41 -1.59 -8.38
C PHE A 252 -10.92 -2.83 -7.64
N ILE A 253 -11.89 -2.68 -6.74
CA ILE A 253 -12.48 -3.81 -6.01
C ILE A 253 -13.20 -4.77 -6.96
N ARG A 254 -13.98 -4.24 -7.90
CA ARG A 254 -14.75 -5.04 -8.85
C ARG A 254 -13.86 -5.80 -9.84
N VAL A 255 -12.87 -5.13 -10.43
CA VAL A 255 -11.90 -5.73 -11.38
C VAL A 255 -10.99 -6.72 -10.65
N GLY A 256 -10.53 -6.38 -9.44
CA GLY A 256 -9.74 -7.27 -8.58
C GLY A 256 -10.44 -8.61 -8.33
N ARG A 257 -11.74 -8.60 -8.00
CA ARG A 257 -12.53 -9.84 -7.86
C ARG A 257 -12.55 -10.69 -9.14
N GLY A 258 -12.51 -10.06 -10.32
CA GLY A 258 -12.42 -10.74 -11.62
C GLY A 258 -11.09 -11.45 -11.82
N LEU A 259 -10.00 -10.82 -11.38
CA LEU A 259 -8.62 -11.33 -11.44
C LEU A 259 -8.27 -12.28 -10.28
N GLY A 260 -9.20 -12.51 -9.34
CA GLY A 260 -8.94 -13.31 -8.15
C GLY A 260 -8.02 -12.60 -7.16
N ILE A 261 -8.17 -11.30 -6.99
CA ILE A 261 -7.51 -10.50 -5.96
C ILE A 261 -8.60 -9.99 -5.00
N ASP A 262 -8.43 -10.20 -3.70
CA ASP A 262 -9.30 -9.60 -2.69
C ASP A 262 -8.74 -8.22 -2.36
N VAL A 263 -9.43 -7.19 -2.82
CA VAL A 263 -9.03 -5.80 -2.64
C VAL A 263 -9.77 -5.25 -1.43
N GLU A 264 -9.04 -4.92 -0.37
CA GLU A 264 -9.56 -4.27 0.83
C GLU A 264 -9.06 -2.82 0.88
N LEU A 265 -9.98 -1.89 1.09
CA LEU A 265 -9.62 -0.51 1.35
C LEU A 265 -9.23 -0.37 2.83
N ILE A 266 -8.06 0.21 3.10
CA ILE A 266 -7.53 0.40 4.44
C ILE A 266 -7.23 1.87 4.70
N GLU A 267 -7.28 2.27 5.97
CA GLU A 267 -7.02 3.63 6.41
C GLU A 267 -5.77 3.70 7.30
N ARG A 268 -5.37 4.91 7.70
CA ARG A 268 -4.25 5.15 8.63
C ARG A 268 -4.29 4.27 9.89
N LYS A 269 -5.47 3.97 10.42
CA LYS A 269 -5.68 3.15 11.63
C LYS A 269 -5.31 1.67 11.45
N ASP A 270 -5.26 1.19 10.21
CA ASP A 270 -4.98 -0.21 9.87
C ASP A 270 -3.49 -0.50 9.70
N TYR A 271 -2.62 0.45 10.07
CA TYR A 271 -1.16 0.31 9.96
C TYR A 271 -0.61 -0.97 10.58
N SER A 272 -1.17 -1.43 11.70
CA SER A 272 -0.76 -2.68 12.36
C SER A 272 -1.08 -3.92 11.52
N ARG A 273 -2.22 -3.91 10.83
CA ARG A 273 -2.74 -5.01 9.99
C ARG A 273 -2.05 -5.14 8.65
N LEU A 274 -1.13 -4.24 8.28
CA LEU A 274 -0.52 -4.22 6.96
C LEU A 274 0.15 -5.57 6.59
N ALA A 275 0.72 -6.29 7.57
CA ALA A 275 1.32 -7.62 7.35
C ALA A 275 0.32 -8.74 7.05
N GLU A 276 -0.99 -8.47 7.08
CA GLU A 276 -2.04 -9.41 6.67
C GLU A 276 -2.15 -9.56 5.15
N TYR A 277 -1.64 -8.57 4.39
CA TYR A 277 -1.80 -8.47 2.95
C TYR A 277 -0.57 -8.96 2.19
N ASP A 278 -0.77 -9.39 0.93
CA ASP A 278 0.29 -9.76 0.00
C ASP A 278 0.89 -8.50 -0.68
N ALA A 279 0.08 -7.45 -0.87
CA ALA A 279 0.45 -6.23 -1.57
C ALA A 279 -0.22 -4.97 -1.00
N LEU A 280 0.41 -3.82 -1.24
CA LEU A 280 -0.09 -2.49 -0.90
C LEU A 280 -0.11 -1.58 -2.14
N LEU A 281 -1.27 -1.01 -2.45
CA LEU A 281 -1.43 0.12 -3.36
C LEU A 281 -1.75 1.38 -2.54
N ILE A 282 -0.98 2.45 -2.69
CA ILE A 282 -1.24 3.73 -2.01
C ILE A 282 -2.08 4.59 -2.95
N ARG A 283 -3.28 5.02 -2.54
CA ARG A 283 -4.14 5.96 -3.26
C ARG A 283 -4.54 7.13 -2.34
N GLU A 284 -3.54 7.64 -1.63
CA GLU A 284 -3.57 8.81 -0.76
C GLU A 284 -2.30 9.61 -1.04
N THR A 285 -2.35 10.94 -0.96
CA THR A 285 -1.19 11.75 -1.32
C THR A 285 0.06 11.41 -0.49
N THR A 286 1.12 11.10 -1.21
CA THR A 286 2.42 10.71 -0.66
C THR A 286 3.23 11.93 -0.24
N SER A 287 3.97 11.81 0.87
CA SER A 287 4.96 12.79 1.33
C SER A 287 5.90 12.12 2.31
N VAL A 288 7.17 12.53 2.31
CA VAL A 288 8.24 11.94 3.12
C VAL A 288 7.93 12.02 4.63
N ASP A 289 7.27 13.09 5.07
CA ASP A 289 6.90 13.30 6.48
C ASP A 289 5.51 12.76 6.86
N ASN A 290 4.80 12.12 5.92
CA ASN A 290 3.43 11.63 6.11
C ASN A 290 3.38 10.12 6.48
N HIS A 291 2.25 9.63 7.00
CA HIS A 291 2.06 8.20 7.27
C HIS A 291 2.10 7.35 6.01
N THR A 292 1.75 7.89 4.85
CA THR A 292 1.83 7.19 3.55
C THR A 292 3.25 6.65 3.30
N TYR A 293 4.29 7.45 3.56
CA TYR A 293 5.68 6.98 3.47
C TYR A 293 6.02 5.90 4.51
N ARG A 294 5.46 5.98 5.72
CA ARG A 294 5.62 4.94 6.76
C ARG A 294 4.97 3.62 6.35
N PHE A 295 3.78 3.67 5.74
CA PHE A 295 3.11 2.50 5.17
C PHE A 295 3.95 1.87 4.06
N ALA A 296 4.48 2.67 3.13
CA ALA A 296 5.36 2.19 2.08
C ALA A 296 6.59 1.47 2.66
N LYS A 297 7.25 2.09 3.66
CA LYS A 297 8.43 1.51 4.33
C LYS A 297 8.10 0.22 5.08
N LYS A 298 6.97 0.18 5.78
CA LYS A 298 6.54 -1.02 6.49
C LYS A 298 6.21 -2.14 5.50
N ALA A 299 5.45 -1.87 4.45
CA ALA A 299 5.13 -2.83 3.40
C ALA A 299 6.40 -3.44 2.80
N GLU A 300 7.37 -2.60 2.40
CA GLU A 300 8.68 -3.05 1.89
C GLU A 300 9.41 -3.95 2.91
N SER A 301 9.46 -3.55 4.18
CA SER A 301 10.15 -4.33 5.23
C SER A 301 9.49 -5.66 5.58
N GLU A 302 8.16 -5.74 5.48
CA GLU A 302 7.36 -6.95 5.65
C GLU A 302 7.33 -7.79 4.35
N GLY A 303 8.00 -7.32 3.30
CA GLY A 303 8.16 -7.96 2.01
C GLY A 303 6.94 -7.84 1.08
N LEU A 304 5.95 -7.02 1.36
CA LEU A 304 4.81 -6.83 0.46
C LEU A 304 5.27 -6.27 -0.88
N VAL A 305 4.54 -6.60 -1.95
CA VAL A 305 4.65 -5.84 -3.21
C VAL A 305 3.98 -4.49 -2.98
N VAL A 306 4.74 -3.41 -3.03
CA VAL A 306 4.23 -2.06 -2.76
C VAL A 306 4.33 -1.18 -3.99
N MET A 307 3.25 -0.46 -4.29
CA MET A 307 3.23 0.72 -5.17
C MET A 307 2.40 1.79 -4.47
N ASP A 308 2.92 2.92 -4.04
CA ASP A 308 4.22 3.48 -4.42
C ASP A 308 5.31 3.11 -3.42
N ASP A 309 6.46 2.67 -3.92
CA ASP A 309 7.57 2.24 -3.06
C ASP A 309 8.30 3.43 -2.42
N PRO A 310 8.99 3.24 -1.28
CA PRO A 310 9.65 4.33 -0.57
C PRO A 310 10.69 5.09 -1.39
N ALA A 311 11.41 4.41 -2.30
CA ALA A 311 12.43 5.06 -3.11
C ALA A 311 11.78 5.96 -4.17
N SER A 312 10.69 5.50 -4.79
CA SER A 312 9.88 6.31 -5.71
C SER A 312 9.31 7.55 -5.04
N ILE A 313 8.70 7.41 -3.86
CA ILE A 313 8.16 8.56 -3.09
C ILE A 313 9.27 9.60 -2.85
N LEU A 314 10.43 9.18 -2.35
CA LEU A 314 11.54 10.08 -2.04
C LEU A 314 12.11 10.79 -3.29
N ARG A 315 12.16 10.09 -4.43
CA ARG A 315 12.71 10.62 -5.68
C ARG A 315 11.75 11.58 -6.37
N CYS A 316 10.46 11.24 -6.43
CA CYS A 316 9.44 12.03 -7.11
C CYS A 316 9.10 13.32 -6.34
N THR A 317 9.12 13.30 -5.01
CA THR A 317 8.82 14.52 -4.21
C THR A 317 9.92 15.57 -4.28
N ASN A 318 11.14 15.20 -4.69
CA ASN A 318 12.31 16.08 -4.72
C ASN A 318 12.57 16.67 -6.12
N LYS A 319 12.18 17.93 -6.31
CA LYS A 319 12.33 18.62 -7.61
C LYS A 319 13.79 18.88 -7.99
N VAL A 320 14.70 19.02 -7.02
CA VAL A 320 16.14 19.16 -7.30
C VAL A 320 16.70 17.84 -7.84
N TYR A 321 16.32 16.72 -7.24
CA TYR A 321 16.69 15.40 -7.72
C TYR A 321 16.22 15.18 -9.17
N LEU A 322 14.95 15.48 -9.46
CA LEU A 322 14.43 15.36 -10.82
C LEU A 322 15.17 16.28 -11.82
N THR A 323 15.45 17.53 -11.44
CA THR A 323 16.16 18.48 -12.30
C THR A 323 17.58 17.99 -12.64
N ASP A 324 18.32 17.53 -11.65
CA ASP A 324 19.69 16.98 -11.85
C ASP A 324 19.66 15.69 -12.68
N LEU A 325 18.66 14.84 -12.45
CA LEU A 325 18.45 13.60 -13.21
C LEU A 325 18.14 13.88 -14.69
N LEU A 326 17.25 14.83 -14.98
CA LEU A 326 16.92 15.19 -16.36
C LEU A 326 18.13 15.82 -17.07
N ASN A 327 18.88 16.69 -16.38
CA ASN A 327 20.10 17.32 -16.91
C ASN A 327 21.17 16.29 -17.26
N SER A 328 21.50 15.39 -16.33
CA SER A 328 22.54 14.37 -16.53
C SER A 328 22.25 13.41 -17.68
N HIS A 329 20.96 13.17 -17.97
CA HIS A 329 20.50 12.33 -19.07
C HIS A 329 20.11 13.11 -20.35
N GLN A 330 20.33 14.43 -20.37
CA GLN A 330 20.02 15.32 -21.50
C GLN A 330 18.56 15.18 -21.95
N LEU A 331 17.64 15.09 -21.00
CA LEU A 331 16.21 15.02 -21.24
C LEU A 331 15.61 16.43 -21.31
N GLY A 332 14.58 16.60 -22.13
CA GLY A 332 13.91 17.87 -22.29
C GLY A 332 13.26 18.33 -20.99
N MET A 333 13.65 19.49 -20.49
CA MET A 333 13.03 20.19 -19.37
C MET A 333 13.10 21.71 -19.62
N PRO A 334 12.26 22.54 -18.98
CA PRO A 334 12.42 23.99 -19.07
C PRO A 334 13.78 24.41 -18.49
N ALA A 335 14.37 25.50 -18.99
CA ALA A 335 15.63 26.00 -18.43
C ALA A 335 15.46 26.25 -16.92
N THR A 336 16.28 25.58 -16.12
CA THR A 336 16.12 25.55 -14.65
C THR A 336 17.47 25.76 -13.99
N GLU A 337 17.51 26.63 -12.99
CA GLU A 337 18.69 26.91 -12.18
C GLU A 337 18.37 26.72 -10.69
N ILE A 338 19.34 26.20 -9.94
CA ILE A 338 19.23 26.05 -8.49
C ILE A 338 19.84 27.28 -7.85
N LEU A 339 19.04 27.95 -7.01
CA LEU A 339 19.44 29.12 -6.24
C LEU A 339 19.81 28.69 -4.82
N TYR A 340 20.93 29.23 -4.32
CA TYR A 340 21.45 28.99 -2.98
C TYR A 340 21.30 30.25 -2.13
N LYS A 341 20.82 30.11 -0.90
CA LYS A 341 20.60 31.24 0.02
C LYS A 341 21.89 32.04 0.26
N GLU A 342 23.03 31.37 0.27
CA GLU A 342 24.35 31.95 0.53
C GLU A 342 24.96 32.68 -0.68
N ARG A 343 24.30 32.67 -1.84
CA ARG A 343 24.78 33.30 -3.10
C ARG A 343 23.76 34.28 -3.67
N PRO A 344 23.50 35.41 -2.98
CA PRO A 344 22.49 36.37 -3.41
C PRO A 344 22.76 37.00 -4.78
N GLU A 345 24.03 37.06 -5.20
CA GLU A 345 24.44 37.52 -6.54
C GLU A 345 23.84 36.69 -7.69
N ASP A 346 23.50 35.43 -7.44
CA ASP A 346 22.86 34.56 -8.44
C ASP A 346 21.40 34.98 -8.69
N PHE A 347 20.75 35.65 -7.73
CA PHE A 347 19.35 36.08 -7.85
C PHE A 347 19.20 37.25 -8.84
N GLU A 348 20.21 38.10 -8.96
CA GLU A 348 20.23 39.17 -9.96
C GLU A 348 20.46 38.64 -11.37
N ARG A 349 21.35 37.65 -11.50
CA ARG A 349 21.76 37.12 -12.80
C ARG A 349 20.79 36.08 -13.38
N VAL A 350 20.02 35.37 -12.54
CA VAL A 350 19.08 34.35 -13.02
C VAL A 350 17.98 34.96 -13.88
N GLY A 351 17.52 36.17 -13.58
CA GLY A 351 16.54 36.90 -14.39
C GLY A 351 17.07 37.25 -15.78
N GLU A 352 18.37 37.54 -15.91
CA GLU A 352 19.02 37.79 -17.19
C GLU A 352 19.17 36.51 -18.04
N ARG A 353 19.42 35.37 -17.39
CA ARG A 353 19.62 34.07 -18.08
C ARG A 353 18.33 33.38 -18.49
N LEU A 354 17.35 33.32 -17.60
CA LEU A 354 16.08 32.62 -17.84
C LEU A 354 15.02 33.53 -18.49
N GLY A 355 15.16 34.85 -18.34
CA GLY A 355 14.15 35.82 -18.74
C GLY A 355 12.92 35.83 -17.83
N PHE A 356 12.05 36.83 -18.03
CA PHE A 356 10.78 36.94 -17.33
C PHE A 356 9.60 36.71 -18.28
N PRO A 357 8.48 36.13 -17.79
CA PRO A 357 8.29 35.65 -16.43
C PRO A 357 9.05 34.34 -16.15
N LEU A 358 9.37 34.08 -14.88
CA LEU A 358 9.94 32.80 -14.42
C LEU A 358 9.16 32.27 -13.21
N VAL A 359 9.36 30.99 -12.89
CA VAL A 359 8.69 30.30 -11.79
C VAL A 359 9.71 29.90 -10.73
N LEU A 360 9.51 30.35 -9.51
CA LEU A 360 10.24 29.90 -8.33
C LEU A 360 9.51 28.72 -7.67
N LYS A 361 10.25 27.69 -7.28
CA LYS A 361 9.73 26.48 -6.63
C LYS A 361 10.58 26.08 -5.43
N ILE A 362 9.94 25.68 -4.34
CA ILE A 362 10.60 24.97 -3.24
C ILE A 362 10.87 23.50 -3.68
N PRO A 363 12.06 22.93 -3.39
CA PRO A 363 12.40 21.55 -3.71
C PRO A 363 11.43 20.50 -3.15
N ASP A 364 11.04 20.70 -1.90
CA ASP A 364 10.14 19.84 -1.14
C ASP A 364 8.73 20.41 -1.21
N GLY A 365 7.83 19.73 -1.92
CA GLY A 365 6.47 20.24 -2.04
C GLY A 365 5.55 19.33 -2.81
N CYS A 366 4.62 18.73 -2.08
CA CYS A 366 3.33 18.31 -2.61
C CYS A 366 2.38 19.53 -2.67
N PHE A 367 1.44 19.54 -3.62
CA PHE A 367 0.33 20.51 -3.70
C PHE A 367 0.67 21.99 -3.98
N SER A 368 1.64 22.29 -4.84
CA SER A 368 1.90 23.66 -5.33
C SER A 368 2.17 24.75 -4.26
N ARG A 369 2.33 24.39 -2.97
CA ARG A 369 2.76 25.30 -1.91
C ARG A 369 4.23 25.65 -2.15
N GLY A 370 4.51 26.93 -2.35
CA GLY A 370 5.86 27.41 -2.68
C GLY A 370 6.18 27.45 -4.18
N VAL A 371 5.17 27.51 -5.06
CA VAL A 371 5.35 27.81 -6.48
C VAL A 371 4.88 29.25 -6.76
N ILE A 372 5.80 30.15 -7.11
CA ILE A 372 5.51 31.57 -7.35
C ILE A 372 5.96 31.95 -8.76
N LYS A 373 5.03 32.45 -9.58
CA LYS A 373 5.36 33.09 -10.86
C LYS A 373 5.79 34.54 -10.59
N VAL A 374 6.98 34.91 -11.06
CA VAL A 374 7.53 36.27 -10.92
C VAL A 374 7.69 36.91 -12.30
N GLU A 375 7.30 38.18 -12.41
CA GLU A 375 7.23 38.90 -13.69
C GLU A 375 8.31 40.00 -13.82
N SER A 376 9.07 40.26 -12.75
CA SER A 376 10.13 41.27 -12.72
C SER A 376 11.23 40.90 -11.72
N GLN A 377 12.38 41.57 -11.85
CA GLN A 377 13.51 41.41 -10.93
C GLN A 377 13.16 41.77 -9.48
N GLU A 378 12.37 42.82 -9.27
CA GLU A 378 11.90 43.20 -7.93
C GLU A 378 11.00 42.12 -7.31
N ALA A 379 10.10 41.56 -8.12
CA ALA A 379 9.22 40.46 -7.69
C ALA A 379 10.02 39.19 -7.37
N LEU A 380 11.07 38.91 -8.15
CA LEU A 380 11.99 37.80 -7.91
C LEU A 380 12.67 37.92 -6.55
N LEU A 381 13.30 39.07 -6.25
CA LEU A 381 14.00 39.29 -4.97
C LEU A 381 13.06 39.14 -3.77
N LYS A 382 11.85 39.70 -3.87
CA LYS A 382 10.83 39.59 -2.82
C LYS A 382 10.42 38.12 -2.60
N ALA A 383 10.13 37.40 -3.68
CA ALA A 383 9.70 36.01 -3.60
C ALA A 383 10.83 35.09 -3.10
N THR A 384 12.08 35.30 -3.51
CA THR A 384 13.22 34.53 -2.98
C THR A 384 13.40 34.77 -1.48
N ALA A 385 13.26 36.01 -1.00
CA ALA A 385 13.39 36.32 0.42
C ALA A 385 12.35 35.57 1.26
N GLU A 386 11.09 35.53 0.81
CA GLU A 386 10.00 34.80 1.45
C GLU A 386 10.25 33.27 1.42
N LEU A 387 10.60 32.71 0.27
CA LEU A 387 10.74 31.25 0.13
C LEU A 387 11.99 30.70 0.84
N PHE A 388 13.08 31.47 0.95
CA PHE A 388 14.29 31.08 1.70
C PHE A 388 14.12 31.13 3.24
N GLU A 389 12.98 31.60 3.76
CA GLU A 389 12.61 31.39 5.17
C GLU A 389 12.26 29.92 5.44
N HIS A 390 11.81 29.20 4.42
CA HIS A 390 11.30 27.83 4.52
C HIS A 390 12.19 26.78 3.85
N SER A 391 13.19 27.19 3.06
CA SER A 391 14.11 26.27 2.39
C SER A 391 15.52 26.84 2.27
N VAL A 392 16.52 25.96 2.14
CA VAL A 392 17.93 26.33 1.89
C VAL A 392 18.19 26.49 0.38
N LEU A 393 17.38 25.85 -0.46
CA LEU A 393 17.52 25.83 -1.92
C LEU A 393 16.19 26.21 -2.56
N LEU A 394 16.24 26.90 -3.70
CA LEU A 394 15.08 27.15 -4.56
C LEU A 394 15.41 26.75 -5.99
N LEU A 395 14.39 26.36 -6.75
CA LEU A 395 14.52 26.21 -8.20
C LEU A 395 13.90 27.43 -8.87
N ALA A 396 14.66 28.09 -9.75
CA ALA A 396 14.18 29.08 -10.69
C ALA A 396 14.05 28.43 -12.06
N GLN A 397 12.89 28.52 -12.67
CA GLN A 397 12.57 27.82 -13.91
C GLN A 397 11.91 28.76 -14.93
N GLU A 398 12.31 28.66 -16.20
CA GLU A 398 11.67 29.31 -17.35
C GLU A 398 10.14 29.09 -17.32
N PHE A 399 9.36 30.16 -17.50
CA PHE A 399 7.92 30.01 -17.63
C PHE A 399 7.57 29.46 -19.02
N PHE A 400 7.21 28.18 -19.07
CA PHE A 400 6.81 27.52 -20.31
C PHE A 400 5.28 27.47 -20.43
N TYR A 401 4.71 28.35 -21.25
CA TYR A 401 3.27 28.41 -21.46
C TYR A 401 2.77 27.39 -22.48
N THR A 402 1.65 26.75 -22.17
CA THR A 402 0.92 25.79 -23.00
C THR A 402 -0.58 25.90 -22.70
N GLU A 403 -1.41 25.58 -23.70
CA GLU A 403 -2.88 25.57 -23.52
C GLU A 403 -3.35 24.42 -22.63
N TYR A 404 -2.59 23.33 -22.63
CA TYR A 404 -2.80 22.14 -21.83
C TYR A 404 -1.45 21.52 -21.44
N ASP A 405 -1.47 20.75 -20.37
CA ASP A 405 -0.34 19.93 -19.95
C ASP A 405 -0.70 18.45 -20.19
N TRP A 406 0.28 17.70 -20.68
CA TRP A 406 0.15 16.26 -20.86
C TRP A 406 0.48 15.55 -19.55
N ARG A 407 -0.29 14.52 -19.21
CA ARG A 407 0.13 13.49 -18.25
C ARG A 407 0.15 12.15 -18.94
N ILE A 408 1.28 11.47 -18.86
CA ILE A 408 1.41 10.10 -19.34
C ILE A 408 1.56 9.20 -18.12
N GLY A 409 0.59 8.31 -17.92
CA GLY A 409 0.70 7.24 -16.94
C GLY A 409 1.66 6.18 -17.43
N VAL A 410 2.64 5.81 -16.62
CA VAL A 410 3.62 4.77 -16.90
C VAL A 410 3.59 3.76 -15.76
N LEU A 411 3.48 2.48 -16.11
CA LEU A 411 3.51 1.37 -15.15
C LEU A 411 4.47 0.31 -15.68
N ASN A 412 5.40 -0.16 -14.86
CA ASN A 412 6.37 -1.18 -15.26
C ASN A 412 7.02 -0.85 -16.61
N ARG A 413 7.49 0.40 -16.71
CA ARG A 413 8.19 0.96 -17.89
C ARG A 413 7.35 1.01 -19.18
N LYS A 414 6.04 0.84 -19.08
CA LYS A 414 5.11 0.90 -20.21
C LYS A 414 4.07 2.00 -20.01
N PRO A 415 3.76 2.78 -21.06
CA PRO A 415 2.70 3.79 -20.97
C PRO A 415 1.33 3.11 -20.91
N ILE A 416 0.47 3.55 -19.98
CA ILE A 416 -0.86 2.96 -19.74
C ILE A 416 -2.01 3.93 -19.99
N PHE A 417 -1.80 5.25 -19.92
CA PHE A 417 -2.79 6.24 -20.35
C PHE A 417 -2.11 7.54 -20.79
N ALA A 418 -2.83 8.35 -21.57
CA ALA A 418 -2.42 9.69 -21.95
C ALA A 418 -3.58 10.68 -21.75
N CYS A 419 -3.36 11.71 -20.95
CA CYS A 419 -4.36 12.72 -20.62
C CYS A 419 -3.82 14.12 -20.90
N GLN A 420 -4.71 15.01 -21.33
CA GLN A 420 -4.46 16.44 -21.42
C GLN A 420 -5.30 17.16 -20.38
N TYR A 421 -4.66 17.99 -19.57
CA TYR A 421 -5.29 18.83 -18.57
C TYR A 421 -5.24 20.26 -19.07
N PHE A 422 -6.39 20.82 -19.38
CA PHE A 422 -6.48 22.20 -19.84
C PHE A 422 -6.40 23.16 -18.66
N MET A 423 -5.82 24.33 -18.88
CA MET A 423 -5.75 25.36 -17.84
C MET A 423 -7.15 25.93 -17.55
N SER A 424 -7.47 26.14 -16.26
CA SER A 424 -8.72 26.81 -15.89
C SER A 424 -8.70 28.28 -16.32
N LYS A 425 -9.84 28.83 -16.78
CA LYS A 425 -9.90 30.20 -17.35
C LYS A 425 -9.33 31.24 -16.36
N GLY A 426 -8.20 31.84 -16.72
CA GLY A 426 -7.55 32.90 -15.94
C GLY A 426 -6.54 32.41 -14.88
N HIS A 427 -6.27 31.11 -14.77
CA HIS A 427 -5.27 30.53 -13.87
C HIS A 427 -4.22 29.73 -14.66
N TRP A 428 -2.95 30.01 -14.39
CA TRP A 428 -1.80 29.33 -15.03
C TRP A 428 -1.40 28.02 -14.33
N GLN A 429 -2.08 27.69 -13.23
CA GLN A 429 -1.95 26.42 -12.51
C GLN A 429 -3.16 25.53 -12.83
N ILE A 430 -2.90 24.22 -12.96
CA ILE A 430 -3.95 23.22 -13.21
C ILE A 430 -4.92 23.12 -12.02
N TYR A 431 -4.42 23.32 -10.80
CA TYR A 431 -5.22 23.30 -9.56
C TYR A 431 -5.42 24.71 -8.99
N ASN A 432 -6.68 25.13 -8.89
CA ASN A 432 -7.05 26.34 -8.16
C ASN A 432 -7.44 26.02 -6.72
N HIS A 433 -6.49 26.07 -5.79
CA HIS A 433 -6.71 25.83 -4.36
C HIS A 433 -7.66 26.85 -3.68
N LYS A 434 -8.13 27.88 -4.40
CA LYS A 434 -9.07 28.90 -3.89
C LYS A 434 -10.49 28.79 -4.47
N ALA A 435 -10.73 27.87 -5.42
CA ALA A 435 -12.06 27.70 -6.01
C ALA A 435 -12.92 26.72 -5.19
N ILE A 436 -14.15 27.12 -4.89
CA ILE A 436 -15.16 26.27 -4.26
C ILE A 436 -16.02 25.65 -5.38
N GLY A 437 -16.07 24.31 -5.47
CA GLY A 437 -16.98 23.55 -6.36
C GLY A 437 -16.34 22.97 -7.63
N GLN A 438 -17.16 22.65 -8.65
CA GLN A 438 -16.77 22.01 -9.93
C GLN A 438 -15.78 22.82 -10.81
N ALA A 439 -15.25 23.93 -10.31
CA ALA A 439 -14.30 24.81 -11.00
C ALA A 439 -12.83 24.59 -10.58
N ILE A 440 -12.52 23.44 -9.96
CA ILE A 440 -11.17 23.12 -9.49
C ILE A 440 -10.29 22.50 -10.61
N ASN A 441 -10.90 21.78 -11.57
CA ASN A 441 -10.20 21.14 -12.67
C ASN A 441 -10.60 21.80 -13.99
N GLY A 442 -9.62 22.13 -14.84
CA GLY A 442 -9.92 22.46 -16.24
C GLY A 442 -10.50 21.26 -16.98
N GLU A 443 -10.92 21.46 -18.23
CA GLU A 443 -11.35 20.34 -19.09
C GLU A 443 -10.23 19.28 -19.12
N CYS A 444 -10.58 18.01 -19.01
CA CYS A 444 -9.63 16.91 -19.14
C CYS A 444 -10.00 16.09 -20.37
N ARG A 445 -9.01 15.78 -21.21
CA ARG A 445 -9.20 14.94 -22.40
C ARG A 445 -8.24 13.77 -22.36
N THR A 446 -8.80 12.57 -22.30
CA THR A 446 -8.04 11.32 -22.35
C THR A 446 -8.01 10.79 -23.77
N LEU A 447 -6.83 10.36 -24.20
CA LEU A 447 -6.57 9.80 -25.52
C LEU A 447 -6.00 8.39 -25.38
N ALA A 448 -6.12 7.60 -26.44
CA ALA A 448 -5.33 6.38 -26.51
C ALA A 448 -3.84 6.74 -26.52
N VAL A 449 -2.99 5.94 -25.86
CA VAL A 449 -1.54 6.18 -25.82
C VAL A 449 -0.94 6.29 -27.23
N HIS A 450 -1.45 5.53 -28.20
CA HIS A 450 -0.97 5.54 -29.58
C HIS A 450 -1.45 6.76 -30.40
N GLU A 451 -2.46 7.48 -29.92
CA GLU A 451 -2.94 8.73 -30.51
C GLU A 451 -2.19 9.95 -29.96
N ALA A 452 -1.57 9.82 -28.78
CA ALA A 452 -0.73 10.87 -28.22
C ALA A 452 0.56 11.06 -29.06
N PRO A 453 1.12 12.28 -29.12
CA PRO A 453 2.35 12.53 -29.85
C PRO A 453 3.48 11.62 -29.39
N ARG A 454 4.11 10.93 -30.34
CA ARG A 454 5.15 9.92 -30.04
C ARG A 454 6.29 10.48 -29.18
N ALA A 455 6.74 11.70 -29.46
CA ALA A 455 7.79 12.37 -28.68
C ALA A 455 7.40 12.58 -27.21
N VAL A 456 6.12 12.84 -26.92
CA VAL A 456 5.60 13.02 -25.55
C VAL A 456 5.64 11.69 -24.80
N VAL A 457 5.14 10.63 -25.41
CA VAL A 457 5.11 9.29 -24.80
C VAL A 457 6.52 8.75 -24.59
N GLU A 458 7.40 8.86 -25.58
CA GLU A 458 8.79 8.40 -25.47
C GLU A 458 9.57 9.15 -24.38
N LEU A 459 9.43 10.48 -24.30
CA LEU A 459 10.07 11.28 -23.26
C LEU A 459 9.53 10.94 -21.87
N ALA A 460 8.22 10.71 -21.74
CA ALA A 460 7.60 10.30 -20.49
C ALA A 460 8.13 8.95 -20.00
N VAL A 461 8.10 7.93 -20.86
CA VAL A 461 8.59 6.59 -20.52
C VAL A 461 10.07 6.61 -20.18
N LYS A 462 10.89 7.33 -20.97
CA LYS A 462 12.34 7.45 -20.69
C LYS A 462 12.59 8.09 -19.32
N THR A 463 11.82 9.12 -18.96
CA THR A 463 11.92 9.80 -17.67
C THR A 463 11.50 8.90 -16.52
N ALA A 464 10.33 8.25 -16.60
CA ALA A 464 9.84 7.36 -15.55
C ALA A 464 10.81 6.20 -15.29
N ASN A 465 11.42 5.65 -16.34
CA ASN A 465 12.40 4.56 -16.24
C ASN A 465 13.69 4.93 -15.49
N LEU A 466 14.01 6.22 -15.37
CA LEU A 466 15.13 6.69 -14.54
C LEU A 466 14.76 6.70 -13.05
N ILE A 467 13.48 6.82 -12.72
CA ILE A 467 12.98 6.75 -11.34
C ILE A 467 12.87 5.31 -10.88
N GLY A 468 12.21 4.46 -11.66
CA GLY A 468 12.01 3.05 -11.31
C GLY A 468 11.06 2.33 -12.26
N ASP A 469 10.37 1.31 -11.74
CA ASP A 469 9.43 0.47 -12.49
C ASP A 469 8.01 0.49 -11.92
N GLY A 470 7.73 1.35 -10.94
CA GLY A 470 6.44 1.49 -10.29
C GLY A 470 5.36 2.10 -11.18
N LEU A 471 4.34 2.66 -10.53
CA LEU A 471 3.32 3.48 -11.17
C LEU A 471 3.80 4.94 -11.12
N TYR A 472 3.79 5.62 -12.25
CA TYR A 472 4.20 7.03 -12.35
C TYR A 472 3.27 7.81 -13.26
N GLY A 473 3.07 9.09 -12.97
CA GLY A 473 2.49 10.05 -13.91
C GLY A 473 3.54 11.08 -14.25
N VAL A 474 3.94 11.13 -15.52
CA VAL A 474 4.90 12.12 -15.99
C VAL A 474 4.14 13.28 -16.61
N ASP A 475 4.35 14.47 -16.07
CA ASP A 475 3.74 15.70 -16.56
C ASP A 475 4.67 16.40 -17.53
N LEU A 476 4.16 16.68 -18.73
CA LEU A 476 4.91 17.27 -19.83
C LEU A 476 4.19 18.47 -20.41
N LYS A 477 4.98 19.41 -20.91
CA LYS A 477 4.49 20.50 -21.75
C LYS A 477 5.00 20.35 -23.15
N GLN A 478 4.17 20.74 -24.11
CA GLN A 478 4.50 20.71 -25.53
C GLN A 478 4.18 22.06 -26.17
N SER A 479 5.17 22.65 -26.84
CA SER A 479 4.99 23.83 -27.69
C SER A 479 5.65 23.57 -29.05
N GLY A 480 4.83 23.42 -30.09
CA GLY A 480 5.28 22.90 -31.38
C GLY A 480 5.94 21.53 -31.22
N ASP A 481 7.19 21.43 -31.66
CA ASP A 481 8.01 20.21 -31.59
C ASP A 481 8.80 20.08 -30.27
N LYS A 482 8.87 21.15 -29.44
CA LYS A 482 9.58 21.12 -28.16
C LYS A 482 8.69 20.48 -27.09
N VAL A 483 9.14 19.34 -26.55
CA VAL A 483 8.52 18.65 -25.41
C VAL A 483 9.45 18.71 -24.22
N VAL A 484 8.91 19.07 -23.05
CA VAL A 484 9.67 19.20 -21.81
C VAL A 484 8.95 18.53 -20.65
N VAL A 485 9.70 17.86 -19.79
CA VAL A 485 9.21 17.28 -18.53
C VAL A 485 9.10 18.39 -17.48
N ILE A 486 7.99 18.39 -16.75
CA ILE A 486 7.71 19.33 -15.66
C ILE A 486 7.87 18.65 -14.31
N GLU A 487 7.27 17.48 -14.14
CA GLU A 487 7.32 16.70 -12.91
C GLU A 487 7.07 15.22 -13.18
N VAL A 488 7.45 14.39 -12.20
CA VAL A 488 7.10 12.97 -12.14
C VAL A 488 6.41 12.74 -10.82
N ASN A 489 5.19 12.23 -10.88
CA ASN A 489 4.36 11.90 -9.73
C ASN A 489 4.48 10.40 -9.46
N ASP A 490 4.91 10.01 -8.26
CA ASP A 490 4.87 8.62 -7.80
C ASP A 490 3.43 8.13 -7.62
N ASN A 491 2.51 9.01 -7.24
CA ASN A 491 1.11 8.65 -7.04
C ASN A 491 0.16 9.36 -8.02
N PRO A 492 0.18 9.02 -9.33
CA PRO A 492 -0.61 9.72 -10.33
C PRO A 492 -2.11 9.49 -10.16
N ASN A 493 -2.92 10.41 -10.70
CA ASN A 493 -4.37 10.23 -10.74
C ASN A 493 -4.78 8.98 -11.54
N LEU A 494 -5.78 8.28 -11.03
CA LEU A 494 -6.49 7.18 -11.70
C LEU A 494 -7.98 7.32 -11.35
N ASP A 495 -8.59 8.39 -11.85
CA ASP A 495 -9.96 8.77 -11.60
C ASP A 495 -10.92 8.18 -12.62
N ALA A 496 -12.05 7.67 -12.12
CA ALA A 496 -13.13 7.22 -12.98
C ALA A 496 -13.79 8.41 -13.68
N GLY A 497 -13.90 8.35 -15.01
CA GLY A 497 -14.35 9.41 -15.89
C GLY A 497 -13.25 10.32 -16.45
N ILE A 498 -11.99 10.14 -16.01
CA ILE A 498 -10.85 10.93 -16.49
C ILE A 498 -9.79 9.99 -17.08
N GLU A 499 -8.83 9.49 -16.30
CA GLU A 499 -7.74 8.66 -16.83
C GLU A 499 -8.24 7.32 -17.37
N ASP A 500 -9.33 6.78 -16.81
CA ASP A 500 -9.98 5.57 -17.30
C ASP A 500 -10.91 5.82 -18.51
N ALA A 501 -11.06 7.05 -19.01
CA ALA A 501 -12.09 7.32 -20.02
C ALA A 501 -11.90 6.54 -21.33
N TYR A 502 -10.66 6.17 -21.68
CA TYR A 502 -10.36 5.32 -22.83
C TYR A 502 -10.37 3.83 -22.50
N LEU A 503 -9.55 3.40 -21.53
CA LEU A 503 -9.36 1.98 -21.18
C LEU A 503 -10.44 1.41 -20.26
N GLN A 504 -11.20 2.26 -19.57
CA GLN A 504 -12.21 1.88 -18.59
C GLN A 504 -11.65 0.88 -17.57
N ASP A 505 -12.30 -0.28 -17.45
CA ASP A 505 -11.90 -1.37 -16.56
C ASP A 505 -10.49 -1.88 -16.80
N ASP A 506 -10.01 -1.83 -18.05
CA ASP A 506 -8.69 -2.34 -18.43
C ASP A 506 -7.57 -1.53 -17.76
N LEU A 507 -7.79 -0.24 -17.45
CA LEU A 507 -6.79 0.56 -16.74
C LEU A 507 -6.53 0.01 -15.33
N TYR A 508 -7.61 -0.28 -14.59
CA TYR A 508 -7.53 -0.91 -13.28
C TYR A 508 -6.98 -2.33 -13.38
N GLY A 509 -7.34 -3.05 -14.44
CA GLY A 509 -6.82 -4.37 -14.78
C GLY A 509 -5.30 -4.36 -14.92
N LEU A 510 -4.73 -3.44 -15.70
CA LEU A 510 -3.28 -3.31 -15.89
C LEU A 510 -2.52 -3.12 -14.58
N VAL A 511 -3.02 -2.26 -13.68
CA VAL A 511 -2.42 -2.02 -12.36
C VAL A 511 -2.45 -3.29 -11.51
N LEU A 512 -3.60 -3.97 -11.46
CA LEU A 512 -3.79 -5.18 -10.67
C LEU A 512 -3.02 -6.40 -11.22
N GLU A 513 -2.95 -6.54 -12.54
CA GLU A 513 -2.16 -7.57 -13.21
C GLU A 513 -0.66 -7.40 -12.94
N GLU A 514 -0.16 -6.16 -12.86
CA GLU A 514 1.21 -5.91 -12.47
C GLU A 514 1.50 -6.36 -11.03
N PHE A 515 0.57 -6.13 -10.09
CA PHE A 515 0.69 -6.71 -8.74
C PHE A 515 0.73 -8.24 -8.79
N VAL A 516 -0.15 -8.88 -9.57
CA VAL A 516 -0.16 -10.35 -9.73
C VAL A 516 1.18 -10.83 -10.27
N ARG A 517 1.71 -10.20 -11.31
CA ARG A 517 3.00 -10.54 -11.91
C ARG A 517 4.14 -10.45 -10.90
N ARG A 518 4.25 -9.35 -10.15
CA ARG A 518 5.29 -9.17 -9.11
C ARG A 518 5.14 -10.20 -7.99
N LEU A 519 3.91 -10.51 -7.57
CA LEU A 519 3.63 -11.52 -6.56
C LEU A 519 3.98 -12.94 -7.03
N GLU A 520 3.78 -13.25 -8.32
CA GLU A 520 4.21 -14.51 -8.93
C GLU A 520 5.73 -14.64 -8.99
N LEU A 521 6.44 -13.59 -9.43
CA LEU A 521 7.90 -13.56 -9.46
C LEU A 521 8.48 -13.71 -8.05
N LYS A 522 7.92 -12.99 -7.07
CA LYS A 522 8.31 -13.12 -5.66
C LYS A 522 8.16 -14.55 -5.15
N ARG A 523 7.05 -15.23 -5.47
CA ARG A 523 6.83 -16.64 -5.09
C ARG A 523 7.84 -17.60 -5.72
N GLN A 524 8.36 -17.26 -6.90
CA GLN A 524 9.40 -18.03 -7.60
C GLN A 524 10.82 -17.67 -7.12
N GLY A 525 10.96 -16.74 -6.16
CA GLY A 525 12.26 -16.26 -5.70
C GLY A 525 12.98 -15.36 -6.72
N GLN A 526 12.25 -14.79 -7.68
CA GLN A 526 12.79 -13.91 -8.71
C GLN A 526 12.59 -12.44 -8.32
N VAL A 527 13.56 -11.60 -8.71
CA VAL A 527 13.46 -10.15 -8.62
C VAL A 527 12.65 -9.63 -9.83
N TRP A 528 11.87 -8.58 -9.64
CA TRP A 528 11.10 -7.93 -10.71
C TRP A 528 11.76 -6.64 -11.19
#